data_AF-A0A2G9TBW6-F1
#
_entry.id   AF-A0A2G9TBW6-F1
#
_cell.length_a   1.000
_cell.length_b   1.000
_cell.length_c   1.000
_cell.angle_alpha   90.00
_cell.angle_beta   90.00
_cell.angle_gamma   90.00
#
_symmetry.space_group_name_H-M   'P 1'
#
loop_
_entity.id
_entity.type
_entity.pdbx_description
1 polymer ?
#
loop_
_entity_poly.entity_id
_entity_poly.type
_entity_poly.pdbx_seq_one_letter_code
_entity_poly.pdbx_strand_id
1 'polypeptide(L)'
;MLTFSRAHAIGQAGLGNSAEYGLLALGSTDNYCMGGPGVVMSRETLRLLSPHLESCLQHLLTTHEDVELGRCIRRHVGVACTWNYEMQKLFHNNQTTSR
;
A
#
# COMPACT_ATOMS: atom_id res chain seq x y z
N MET A 1 9.14 -11.23 4.71
CA MET A 1 10.25 -11.28 3.76
C MET A 1 9.75 -10.87 2.39
N LEU A 2 10.46 -9.96 1.73
CA LEU A 2 10.14 -9.50 0.38
C LEU A 2 10.44 -10.59 -0.66
N THR A 3 9.47 -10.88 -1.52
CA THR A 3 9.62 -11.85 -2.61
C THR A 3 9.02 -11.29 -3.89
N PHE A 4 9.62 -11.57 -5.05
CA PHE A 4 9.18 -10.97 -6.33
C PHE A 4 7.73 -11.32 -6.73
N SER A 5 7.22 -12.47 -6.28
CA SER A 5 5.88 -12.99 -6.60
C SER A 5 4.79 -12.51 -5.64
N ARG A 6 5.12 -11.72 -4.62
CA ARG A 6 4.15 -11.20 -3.65
C ARG A 6 3.88 -9.72 -3.89
N ALA A 7 2.62 -9.35 -3.80
CA ALA A 7 2.20 -7.97 -3.80
C ALA A 7 2.61 -7.29 -2.47
N HIS A 8 3.22 -6.12 -2.59
CA HIS A 8 3.59 -5.25 -1.47
C HIS A 8 3.36 -3.78 -1.85
N ALA A 9 2.87 -3.00 -0.90
CA ALA A 9 2.88 -1.55 -0.92
C ALA A 9 3.62 -1.09 0.34
N ILE A 10 4.78 -0.47 0.16
CA ILE A 10 5.73 -0.15 1.23
C ILE A 10 5.85 1.37 1.32
N GLY A 11 5.71 1.90 2.51
CA GLY A 11 5.78 3.33 2.77
C GLY A 11 5.39 3.62 4.22
N GLN A 12 5.18 4.89 4.53
CA GLN A 12 4.69 5.29 5.84
C GLN A 12 3.17 5.10 5.90
N ALA A 13 2.69 4.21 6.76
CA ALA A 13 1.26 3.93 6.92
C ALA A 13 0.50 5.15 7.48
N GLY A 14 -0.57 5.54 6.79
CA GLY A 14 -1.60 6.47 7.25
C GLY A 14 -2.94 5.76 7.44
N LEU A 15 -3.73 6.21 8.42
CA LEU A 15 -5.07 5.67 8.72
C LEU A 15 -6.21 6.58 8.25
N GLY A 16 -5.88 7.80 7.83
CA GLY A 16 -6.87 8.85 7.60
C GLY A 16 -7.47 9.36 8.92
N ASN A 17 -8.23 10.44 8.83
CA ASN A 17 -8.97 10.97 9.96
C ASN A 17 -10.31 10.22 10.10
N SER A 18 -10.62 9.73 11.30
CA SER A 18 -11.87 9.02 11.58
C SER A 18 -13.12 9.88 11.43
N ALA A 19 -12.98 11.22 11.50
CA ALA A 19 -14.06 12.17 11.21
C ALA A 19 -14.45 12.20 9.71
N GLU A 20 -13.61 11.66 8.83
CA GLU A 20 -13.78 11.67 7.37
C GLU A 20 -13.96 10.24 6.83
N TYR A 21 -14.72 9.42 7.56
CA TYR A 21 -14.98 8.03 7.21
C TYR A 21 -15.58 7.90 5.80
N GLY A 22 -14.99 7.04 4.95
CA GLY A 22 -15.37 6.88 3.54
C GLY A 22 -14.68 7.86 2.58
N LEU A 23 -14.23 9.02 3.07
CA LEU A 23 -13.38 9.95 2.34
C LEU A 23 -11.91 9.58 2.56
N LEU A 24 -11.40 9.64 3.80
CA LEU A 24 -10.00 9.33 4.13
C LEU A 24 -9.78 7.96 4.78
N ALA A 25 -10.76 7.44 5.49
CA ALA A 25 -10.66 6.11 6.11
C ALA A 25 -11.12 5.04 5.12
N LEU A 26 -10.20 4.15 4.71
CA LEU A 26 -10.48 3.00 3.83
C LEU A 26 -11.26 1.89 4.56
N GLY A 27 -11.32 1.96 5.89
CA GLY A 27 -11.98 1.01 6.81
C GLY A 27 -11.33 1.07 8.19
N SER A 28 -11.92 0.46 9.22
CA SER A 28 -11.38 0.49 10.59
C SER A 28 -10.00 -0.17 10.76
N THR A 29 -9.59 -0.97 9.79
CA THR A 29 -8.30 -1.69 9.76
C THR A 29 -7.45 -1.38 8.53
N ASP A 30 -7.94 -0.54 7.63
CA ASP A 30 -7.33 -0.35 6.33
C ASP A 30 -6.45 0.92 6.35
N ASN A 31 -5.16 0.74 6.05
CA ASN A 31 -4.18 1.82 5.94
C ASN A 31 -3.76 2.03 4.48
N TYR A 32 -3.20 3.21 4.20
CA TYR A 32 -2.59 3.56 2.92
C TYR A 32 -1.16 4.05 3.13
N CYS A 33 -0.36 4.08 2.07
CA CYS A 33 0.99 4.64 2.15
C CYS A 33 0.92 6.13 1.84
N MET A 34 1.33 6.97 2.79
CA MET A 34 1.35 8.42 2.61
C MET A 34 2.32 8.85 1.52
N GLY A 35 1.92 9.83 0.71
CA GLY A 35 2.68 10.25 -0.47
C GLY A 35 4.02 10.93 -0.18
N GLY A 36 4.07 11.81 0.83
CA GLY A 36 5.24 12.65 1.12
C GLY A 36 6.58 11.90 1.29
N PRO A 37 6.65 10.88 2.16
CA PRO A 37 7.85 10.02 2.30
C PRO A 37 8.16 9.15 1.08
N GLY A 38 7.22 9.02 0.14
CA GLY A 38 7.29 8.14 -1.00
C GLY A 38 6.65 6.77 -0.76
N VAL A 39 6.29 6.12 -1.87
CA VAL A 39 5.65 4.80 -1.89
C VAL A 39 6.45 3.87 -2.81
N VAL A 40 6.77 2.67 -2.33
CA VAL A 40 7.44 1.61 -3.09
C VAL A 40 6.46 0.47 -3.29
N MET A 41 6.25 0.08 -4.54
CA MET A 41 5.38 -1.04 -4.90
C MET A 41 6.19 -2.19 -5.48
N SER A 42 5.85 -3.43 -5.14
CA SER A 42 6.45 -4.58 -5.81
C SER A 42 6.00 -4.66 -7.27
N ARG A 43 6.77 -5.35 -8.11
CA ARG A 43 6.40 -5.64 -9.50
C ARG A 43 5.02 -6.29 -9.58
N GLU A 44 4.70 -7.19 -8.65
CA GLU A 44 3.42 -7.89 -8.64
C GLU A 44 2.26 -6.94 -8.31
N THR A 45 2.43 -6.01 -7.37
CA THR A 45 1.44 -4.94 -7.12
C THR A 45 1.18 -4.13 -8.39
N LEU A 46 2.24 -3.67 -9.07
CA LEU A 46 2.11 -2.87 -10.29
C LEU A 46 1.44 -3.67 -11.42
N ARG A 47 1.77 -4.94 -11.60
CA ARG A 47 1.18 -5.83 -12.61
C ARG A 47 -0.33 -5.98 -12.42
N LEU A 48 -0.77 -6.13 -11.17
CA LEU A 48 -2.18 -6.29 -10.83
C LEU A 48 -2.94 -4.96 -10.87
N LEU A 49 -2.30 -3.86 -10.46
CA LEU A 49 -2.94 -2.55 -10.38
C LEU A 49 -3.08 -1.86 -11.75
N SER A 50 -2.07 -1.99 -12.62
CA SER A 50 -1.96 -1.23 -13.88
C SER A 50 -3.20 -1.28 -14.77
N PRO A 51 -3.88 -2.43 -14.98
CA PRO A 51 -5.09 -2.48 -15.80
C PRO A 51 -6.29 -1.70 -15.25
N HIS A 52 -6.23 -1.29 -13.98
CA HIS A 52 -7.34 -0.63 -13.27
C HIS A 52 -7.11 0.85 -13.01
N LEU A 53 -5.91 1.39 -13.30
CA LEU A 53 -5.56 2.77 -12.97
C LEU A 53 -6.52 3.80 -13.59
N GLU A 54 -6.91 3.63 -14.85
CA GLU A 54 -7.87 4.51 -15.51
C GLU A 54 -9.23 4.49 -14.81
N SER A 55 -9.75 3.29 -14.50
CA SER A 55 -11.00 3.13 -13.76
C SER A 55 -10.91 3.76 -12.38
N CYS A 56 -9.78 3.67 -11.68
CA CYS A 56 -9.58 4.31 -10.38
C CYS A 56 -9.58 5.83 -10.50
N LEU A 57 -8.89 6.40 -11.49
CA LEU A 57 -8.86 7.85 -11.75
C LEU A 57 -10.23 8.43 -12.08
N GLN A 58 -11.11 7.66 -12.72
CA GLN A 58 -12.48 8.08 -13.02
C GLN A 58 -13.44 8.00 -11.82
N HIS A 59 -13.05 7.32 -10.73
CA HIS A 59 -13.90 7.05 -9.56
C HIS A 59 -13.24 7.44 -8.23
N LEU A 60 -12.57 8.61 -8.22
CA LEU A 60 -11.96 9.16 -7.02
C LEU A 60 -13.05 9.64 -6.03
N LEU A 61 -12.87 9.32 -4.75
CA LEU A 61 -13.77 9.80 -3.68
C LEU A 61 -13.25 11.05 -2.98
N THR A 62 -11.96 11.34 -3.11
CA THR A 62 -11.30 12.50 -2.53
C THR A 62 -10.27 13.09 -3.49
N THR A 63 -9.77 14.28 -3.15
CA THR A 63 -8.63 14.91 -3.82
C THR A 63 -7.28 14.43 -3.31
N HIS A 64 -7.23 13.54 -2.31
CA HIS A 64 -6.00 13.06 -1.70
C HIS A 64 -5.45 11.87 -2.50
N GLU A 65 -4.40 12.13 -3.28
CA GLU A 65 -3.84 11.17 -4.24
C GLU A 65 -3.33 9.88 -3.60
N ASP A 66 -2.77 9.96 -2.38
CA ASP A 66 -2.23 8.81 -1.65
C ASP A 66 -3.33 7.93 -1.06
N VAL A 67 -4.41 8.53 -0.58
CA VAL A 67 -5.63 7.84 -0.14
C VAL A 67 -6.27 7.10 -1.31
N GLU A 68 -6.46 7.76 -2.45
CA GLU A 68 -7.10 7.13 -3.61
C GLU A 68 -6.22 6.06 -4.26
N LEU A 69 -4.89 6.24 -4.27
CA LEU A 69 -3.95 5.18 -4.64
C LEU A 69 -4.09 3.98 -3.70
N GLY A 70 -4.14 4.23 -2.38
CA GLY A 70 -4.39 3.20 -1.37
C GLY A 70 -5.71 2.45 -1.59
N ARG A 71 -6.79 3.18 -1.91
CA ARG A 71 -8.11 2.61 -2.24
C ARG A 71 -8.04 1.70 -3.46
N CYS A 72 -7.36 2.14 -4.50
CA CYS A 72 -7.20 1.39 -5.75
C CYS A 72 -6.39 0.10 -5.51
N ILE A 73 -5.27 0.19 -4.77
CA ILE A 73 -4.47 -0.98 -4.38
C ILE A 73 -5.29 -1.95 -3.55
N ARG A 74 -6.01 -1.47 -2.54
CA ARG A 74 -6.85 -2.31 -1.68
C ARG A 74 -7.91 -3.04 -2.49
N ARG A 75 -8.59 -2.35 -3.41
CA ARG A 75 -9.67 -2.90 -4.23
C ARG A 75 -9.18 -3.96 -5.24
N HIS A 76 -8.08 -3.71 -5.93
CA HIS A 76 -7.65 -4.53 -7.07
C HIS A 76 -6.50 -5.48 -6.77
N VAL A 77 -5.69 -5.19 -5.75
CA VAL A 77 -4.53 -6.00 -5.35
C VAL A 77 -4.77 -6.70 -4.01
N GLY A 78 -5.62 -6.13 -3.15
CA GLY A 78 -6.00 -6.74 -1.87
C GLY A 78 -4.97 -6.53 -0.75
N VAL A 79 -3.88 -5.80 -1.01
CA VAL A 79 -2.86 -5.48 0.00
C VAL A 79 -3.08 -4.10 0.59
N ALA A 80 -2.60 -3.91 1.81
CA ALA A 80 -2.57 -2.62 2.50
C ALA A 80 -1.13 -2.11 2.59
N CYS A 81 -0.93 -0.88 3.07
CA CYS A 81 0.42 -0.37 3.30
C CYS A 81 1.11 -1.16 4.42
N THR A 82 2.41 -1.39 4.30
CA THR A 82 3.17 -1.99 5.39
C THR A 82 3.21 -1.08 6.61
N TRP A 83 3.11 -1.66 7.80
CA TRP A 83 3.37 -0.98 9.04
C TRP A 83 4.87 -0.89 9.34
N ASN A 84 5.27 0.14 10.09
CA ASN A 84 6.66 0.32 10.51
C ASN A 84 7.24 -0.91 11.23
N TYR A 85 6.44 -1.60 12.05
CA TYR A 85 6.89 -2.80 12.77
C TYR A 85 7.11 -4.02 11.85
N GLU A 86 6.52 -4.03 10.65
CA GLU A 86 6.70 -5.12 9.67
C GLU A 86 8.03 -5.03 8.93
N MET A 87 8.64 -3.85 8.90
CA MET A 87 9.86 -3.58 8.14
C MET A 87 11.02 -4.48 8.54
N GLN A 88 11.15 -4.78 9.84
CA GLN A 88 12.18 -5.69 10.37
C GLN A 88 12.05 -7.11 9.79
N LYS A 89 10.81 -7.55 9.50
CA LYS A 89 10.53 -8.88 8.91
C LYS A 89 10.61 -8.87 7.39
N LEU A 90 10.33 -7.72 6.76
CA LEU A 90 10.38 -7.58 5.30
C LEU A 90 11.81 -7.52 4.79
N PHE A 91 12.64 -6.70 5.43
CA PHE A 91 14.04 -6.47 5.10
C PHE A 91 15.00 -7.33 5.93
N HIS A 92 14.50 -8.39 6.58
CA HIS A 92 15.33 -9.33 7.32
C HIS A 92 16.35 -9.99 6.39
N ASN A 93 17.63 -9.82 6.69
CA ASN A 93 18.70 -10.52 6.00
C ASN A 93 19.12 -11.74 6.82
N ASN A 94 18.89 -12.94 6.28
CA ASN A 94 19.37 -14.17 6.88
C ASN A 94 20.83 -14.43 6.45
N GLN A 95 21.78 -13.71 7.04
CA GLN A 95 23.22 -13.93 6.90
C GLN A 95 23.68 -15.14 7.73
N THR A 96 23.03 -16.30 7.64
CA THR A 96 23.67 -17.53 8.11
C THR A 96 24.82 -17.83 7.16
N THR A 97 26.03 -17.41 7.55
CA THR A 97 27.27 -17.87 6.94
C THR A 97 27.29 -19.39 7.12
N SER A 98 27.02 -20.14 6.06
CA SER A 98 27.43 -21.54 6.03
C SER A 98 28.95 -21.51 6.06
N ARG A 99 29.52 -21.79 7.24
CA ARG A 99 30.90 -22.26 7.31
C ARG A 99 30.98 -23.66 6.74
#